data_AF-A0AAV5H068-F1
#
_entry.id   AF-A0AAV5H068-F1
#
_cell.length_a   1.000
_cell.length_b   1.000
_cell.length_c   1.000
_cell.angle_alpha   90.00
_cell.angle_beta   90.00
_cell.angle_gamma   90.00
#
_symmetry.space_group_name_H-M   'P 1'
#
loop_
_entity.id
_entity.type
_entity.pdbx_description
1 polymer ?
#
loop_
_entity_poly.entity_id
_entity_poly.type
_entity_poly.pdbx_seq_one_letter_code
_entity_poly.pdbx_strand_id
1 'polypeptide(L)'
;MADNNHKDKTTQNEAGQSAAASKSGAIKTARKTTSATAQKAEKAQVKEEPVVKKEEKRMSQEALGMVETRGLVAAIEAADAMCKAANVALVGTEKIGSGLVTVMVRGDVGAVKSAVEAGASSAGRLGELVATHVIPRPHTDVEMILPKVK
;
A
#
# COMPACT_ATOMS: atom_id res chain seq x y z
N MET A 1 -56.88 -10.99 -7.05
CA MET A 1 -57.39 -10.97 -5.67
C MET A 1 -56.18 -11.01 -4.74
N ALA A 2 -55.90 -10.10 -3.82
CA ALA A 2 -56.58 -8.89 -3.35
C ALA A 2 -55.51 -7.93 -2.79
N ASP A 3 -55.74 -6.63 -2.99
CA ASP A 3 -55.11 -5.54 -2.25
C ASP A 3 -55.33 -5.70 -0.74
N ASN A 4 -54.37 -5.27 0.08
CA ASN A 4 -54.76 -4.55 1.30
C ASN A 4 -53.68 -3.61 1.84
N ASN A 5 -54.19 -2.48 2.30
CA ASN A 5 -53.58 -1.18 2.51
C ASN A 5 -53.87 -0.76 3.95
N HIS A 6 -52.85 -0.32 4.69
CA HIS A 6 -52.96 0.58 5.87
C HIS A 6 -51.55 1.10 6.17
N LYS A 7 -51.16 2.34 5.85
CA LYS A 7 -51.52 3.64 6.46
C LYS A 7 -51.44 3.66 7.98
N ASP A 8 -50.40 4.34 8.49
CA ASP A 8 -50.47 5.54 9.35
C ASP A 8 -49.03 6.01 9.67
N LYS A 9 -48.55 7.19 9.24
CA LYS A 9 -48.65 8.53 9.89
C LYS A 9 -48.33 8.43 11.41
N THR A 10 -47.37 9.16 11.99
CA THR A 10 -47.42 10.61 12.24
C THR A 10 -46.14 11.08 13.00
N THR A 11 -45.72 12.33 12.76
CA THR A 11 -45.01 13.31 13.65
C THR A 11 -43.56 13.04 14.11
N GLN A 12 -42.57 13.84 13.66
CA GLN A 12 -42.19 15.20 14.11
C GLN A 12 -41.57 15.23 15.52
N ASN A 13 -40.32 15.68 15.61
CA ASN A 13 -39.83 16.46 16.76
C ASN A 13 -38.82 17.51 16.28
N GLU A 14 -39.02 18.73 16.77
CA GLU A 14 -38.42 19.99 16.37
C GLU A 14 -37.20 20.39 17.24
N ALA A 15 -36.68 21.56 16.92
CA ALA A 15 -35.45 22.23 17.32
C ALA A 15 -35.33 22.75 18.77
N GLY A 16 -34.10 23.15 19.13
CA GLY A 16 -33.73 24.12 20.17
C GLY A 16 -32.19 24.19 20.29
N GLN A 17 -31.47 25.17 19.73
CA GLN A 17 -31.15 26.54 20.25
C GLN A 17 -30.37 26.51 21.60
N SER A 18 -29.36 27.33 21.93
CA SER A 18 -28.55 28.39 21.28
C SER A 18 -27.47 28.90 22.29
N ALA A 19 -26.49 29.70 21.78
CA ALA A 19 -25.78 30.82 22.46
C ALA A 19 -24.77 30.55 23.63
N ALA A 20 -23.73 31.33 23.95
CA ALA A 20 -22.96 32.43 23.35
C ALA A 20 -21.83 32.85 24.35
N ALA A 21 -20.85 33.67 23.88
CA ALA A 21 -19.99 34.64 24.61
C ALA A 21 -18.80 34.13 25.46
N SER A 22 -17.67 34.84 25.66
CA SER A 22 -17.01 36.02 25.06
C SER A 22 -15.66 36.29 25.81
N LYS A 23 -14.80 37.15 25.23
CA LYS A 23 -13.74 37.98 25.87
C LYS A 23 -12.44 37.25 26.26
N SER A 24 -11.26 37.85 26.34
CA SER A 24 -10.62 39.13 25.96
C SER A 24 -9.28 39.09 26.72
N GLY A 25 -8.17 39.57 26.18
CA GLY A 25 -6.93 39.63 26.96
C GLY A 25 -5.71 40.11 26.20
N ALA A 26 -5.47 41.42 26.25
CA ALA A 26 -4.36 42.12 25.63
C ALA A 26 -2.99 41.86 26.32
N ILE A 27 -1.96 41.71 25.48
CA ILE A 27 -0.61 42.32 25.51
C ILE A 27 -0.14 42.98 26.82
N LYS A 28 1.08 42.62 27.29
CA LYS A 28 2.03 43.57 27.93
C LYS A 28 3.50 43.08 27.86
N THR A 29 4.29 43.81 27.06
CA THR A 29 5.64 44.37 27.34
C THR A 29 6.64 43.64 28.25
N ALA A 30 7.86 43.39 27.73
CA ALA A 30 9.10 44.02 28.22
C ALA A 30 10.30 43.69 27.30
N ARG A 31 10.96 44.75 26.78
CA ARG A 31 12.23 44.73 26.05
C ARG A 31 13.27 45.43 26.92
N LYS A 32 14.41 44.79 27.19
CA LYS A 32 15.70 45.39 27.60
C LYS A 32 16.80 44.32 27.43
N THR A 33 17.57 44.32 26.33
CA THR A 33 18.97 44.81 26.23
C THR A 33 19.80 44.49 27.48
N THR A 34 20.96 43.85 27.49
CA THR A 34 22.05 43.62 26.54
C THR A 34 23.13 42.91 27.36
N SER A 35 23.81 41.89 26.84
CA SER A 35 25.28 41.76 26.94
C SER A 35 25.74 40.43 26.35
N ALA A 36 26.60 40.55 25.36
CA ALA A 36 27.28 39.47 24.69
C ALA A 36 28.13 38.62 25.66
N THR A 37 28.12 37.30 25.45
CA THR A 37 29.33 36.49 25.58
C THR A 37 29.26 35.41 24.51
N ALA A 38 30.17 35.50 23.56
CA ALA A 38 30.32 34.54 22.46
C ALA A 38 30.98 33.25 22.95
N GLN A 39 30.85 32.21 22.12
CA GLN A 39 31.62 30.95 22.07
C GLN A 39 30.97 29.76 22.79
N LYS A 40 30.26 28.91 22.05
CA LYS A 40 30.84 27.77 21.31
C LYS A 40 29.72 27.08 20.53
N ALA A 41 29.77 27.15 19.20
CA ALA A 41 28.90 26.37 18.34
C ALA A 41 29.36 24.91 18.40
N GLU A 42 28.68 24.13 19.24
CA GLU A 42 28.76 22.68 19.21
C GLU A 42 28.08 22.22 17.92
N LYS A 43 28.88 21.66 17.00
CA LYS A 43 28.37 20.98 15.81
C LYS A 43 27.49 19.83 16.29
N ALA A 44 26.18 20.05 16.32
CA ALA A 44 25.19 18.99 16.30
C ALA A 44 25.31 18.30 14.93
N GLN A 45 26.08 17.22 14.88
CA GLN A 45 26.01 16.24 13.81
C GLN A 45 24.59 15.69 13.79
N VAL A 46 23.80 16.13 12.81
CA VAL A 46 22.59 15.40 12.40
C VAL A 46 23.09 14.10 11.80
N LYS A 47 23.03 13.01 12.59
CA LYS A 47 23.28 11.66 12.11
C LYS A 47 22.17 11.30 11.13
N GLU A 48 22.48 11.23 9.84
CA GLU A 48 21.62 10.61 8.85
C GLU A 48 21.69 9.07 9.01
N GLU A 49 20.78 8.49 9.81
CA GLU A 49 20.49 7.05 9.80
C GLU A 49 18.99 6.83 10.13
N PRO A 50 18.27 5.84 9.56
CA PRO A 50 18.26 5.33 8.18
C PRO A 50 16.79 5.16 7.67
N VAL A 51 16.35 5.95 6.68
CA VAL A 51 15.00 5.74 6.09
C VAL A 51 15.01 4.56 5.11
N VAL A 52 16.06 4.45 4.28
CA VAL A 52 16.18 3.47 3.19
C VAL A 52 16.23 2.02 3.68
N LYS A 53 17.01 1.72 4.74
CA LYS A 53 17.14 0.35 5.27
C LYS A 53 15.85 -0.20 5.88
N LYS A 54 14.95 0.66 6.36
CA LYS A 54 13.69 0.25 6.99
C LYS A 54 12.63 -0.13 5.95
N GLU A 55 12.66 0.52 4.80
CA GLU A 55 11.74 0.26 3.69
C GLU A 55 12.11 -1.04 2.97
N GLU A 56 13.39 -1.26 2.71
CA GLU A 56 13.91 -2.53 2.14
C GLU A 56 13.64 -3.72 3.07
N LYS A 57 13.77 -3.53 4.39
CA LYS A 57 13.42 -4.55 5.40
C LYS A 57 11.91 -4.77 5.56
N ARG A 58 11.07 -3.80 5.17
CA ARG A 58 9.61 -3.96 5.15
C ARG A 58 9.17 -4.78 3.95
N MET A 59 9.70 -4.46 2.77
CA MET A 59 9.45 -5.22 1.54
C MET A 59 9.87 -6.69 1.67
N SER A 60 10.97 -6.99 2.38
CA SER A 60 11.42 -8.38 2.60
C SER A 60 10.53 -9.23 3.51
N GLN A 61 9.54 -8.63 4.17
CA GLN A 61 8.56 -9.31 5.02
C GLN A 61 7.16 -9.34 4.40
N GLU A 62 6.99 -8.75 3.22
CA GLU A 62 5.72 -8.75 2.51
C GLU A 62 5.48 -10.11 1.83
N ALA A 63 4.20 -10.41 1.59
CA ALA A 63 3.82 -11.64 0.92
C ALA A 63 4.42 -11.69 -0.50
N LEU A 64 4.66 -12.90 -1.01
CA LEU A 64 5.06 -13.14 -2.41
C LEU A 64 3.86 -13.66 -3.19
N GLY A 65 3.52 -13.02 -4.30
CA GLY A 65 2.61 -13.57 -5.30
C GLY A 65 3.38 -13.98 -6.55
N MET A 66 3.06 -15.16 -7.09
CA MET A 66 3.69 -15.69 -8.29
C MET A 66 2.64 -16.20 -9.27
N VAL A 67 2.80 -15.83 -10.54
CA VAL A 67 2.03 -16.36 -11.68
C VAL A 67 3.01 -16.76 -12.77
N GLU A 68 3.04 -18.05 -13.09
CA GLU A 68 3.86 -18.60 -14.16
C GLU A 68 3.00 -18.95 -15.38
N THR A 69 3.45 -18.52 -16.55
CA THR A 69 2.78 -18.76 -17.83
C THR A 69 3.75 -19.36 -18.84
N ARG A 70 3.22 -20.03 -19.85
CA ARG A 70 3.95 -20.29 -21.09
C ARG A 70 3.66 -19.17 -22.08
N GLY A 71 4.70 -18.41 -22.42
CA GLY A 71 4.66 -17.26 -23.31
C GLY A 71 4.76 -15.93 -22.56
N LEU A 72 5.52 -14.99 -23.13
CA LEU A 72 5.77 -13.67 -22.52
C LEU A 72 4.53 -12.78 -22.53
N VAL A 73 3.68 -12.88 -23.55
CA VAL A 73 2.48 -12.01 -23.68
C VAL A 73 1.48 -12.29 -22.56
N ALA A 74 1.24 -13.58 -22.25
CA ALA A 74 0.38 -13.98 -21.12
C ALA A 74 0.95 -13.52 -19.77
N ALA A 75 2.28 -13.55 -19.59
CA ALA A 75 2.92 -13.02 -18.39
C ALA A 75 2.75 -11.49 -18.26
N ILE A 76 2.90 -10.74 -19.36
CA ILE A 76 2.70 -9.28 -19.32
C ILE A 76 1.25 -8.93 -18.95
N GLU A 77 0.28 -9.64 -19.54
CA GLU A 77 -1.14 -9.50 -19.19
C GLU A 77 -1.40 -9.87 -17.72
N ALA A 78 -0.77 -10.93 -17.21
CA ALA A 78 -0.85 -11.29 -15.80
C ALA A 78 -0.36 -10.14 -14.91
N ALA A 79 0.82 -9.58 -15.21
CA ALA A 79 1.41 -8.50 -14.44
C ALA A 79 0.51 -7.25 -14.41
N ASP A 80 -0.06 -6.87 -15.55
CA ASP A 80 -0.99 -5.76 -15.65
C ASP A 80 -2.26 -5.98 -14.81
N ALA A 81 -2.85 -7.18 -14.91
CA ALA A 81 -4.03 -7.55 -14.13
C ALA A 81 -3.74 -7.59 -12.62
N MET A 82 -2.59 -8.13 -12.21
CA MET A 82 -2.17 -8.20 -10.80
C MET A 82 -2.07 -6.81 -10.18
N CYS A 83 -1.36 -5.88 -10.84
CA CYS A 83 -1.16 -4.52 -10.33
C CYS A 83 -2.43 -3.67 -10.35
N LYS A 84 -3.39 -3.96 -11.23
CA LYS A 84 -4.70 -3.27 -11.27
C LYS A 84 -5.67 -3.78 -10.22
N ALA A 85 -5.57 -5.06 -9.83
CA ALA A 85 -6.55 -5.70 -8.95
C ALA A 85 -6.35 -5.35 -7.47
N ALA A 86 -5.12 -5.03 -7.05
CA ALA A 86 -4.81 -4.77 -5.65
C ALA A 86 -3.59 -3.87 -5.47
N ASN A 87 -3.42 -3.34 -4.26
CA ASN A 87 -2.23 -2.57 -3.89
C ASN A 87 -1.02 -3.50 -3.69
N VAL A 88 -0.34 -3.84 -4.78
CA VAL A 88 0.86 -4.68 -4.81
C VAL A 88 1.96 -4.00 -5.62
N ALA A 89 3.21 -4.30 -5.28
CA ALA A 89 4.39 -3.84 -6.02
C ALA A 89 4.89 -4.96 -6.93
N LEU A 90 5.13 -4.64 -8.21
CA LEU A 90 5.77 -5.58 -9.15
C LEU A 90 7.26 -5.73 -8.79
N VAL A 91 7.68 -6.96 -8.49
CA VAL A 91 9.07 -7.31 -8.17
C VAL A 91 9.88 -7.53 -9.43
N GLY A 92 9.26 -8.13 -10.44
CA GLY A 92 9.88 -8.40 -11.73
C GLY A 92 9.35 -9.66 -12.38
N THR A 93 10.07 -10.11 -13.39
CA THR A 93 9.78 -11.35 -14.12
C THR A 93 11.03 -12.19 -14.27
N GLU A 94 10.93 -13.49 -14.08
CA GLU A 94 12.01 -14.44 -14.31
C GLU A 94 11.72 -15.29 -15.55
N LYS A 95 12.74 -15.58 -16.36
CA LYS A 95 12.62 -16.34 -17.62
C LYS A 95 13.64 -17.46 -17.63
N ILE A 96 13.18 -18.70 -17.55
CA ILE A 96 14.06 -19.88 -17.40
C ILE A 96 14.25 -20.69 -18.69
N GLY A 97 13.59 -20.30 -19.79
CA GLY A 97 13.61 -21.01 -21.07
C GLY A 97 12.32 -21.79 -21.35
N SER A 98 12.25 -22.48 -22.50
CA SER A 98 11.07 -23.26 -22.93
C SER A 98 9.73 -22.48 -22.95
N GLY A 99 9.83 -21.16 -23.08
CA GLY A 99 8.70 -20.25 -23.01
C GLY A 99 8.15 -19.98 -21.61
N LEU A 100 8.76 -20.50 -20.54
CA LEU A 100 8.29 -20.27 -19.16
C LEU A 100 8.71 -18.88 -18.67
N VAL A 101 7.72 -18.15 -18.16
CA VAL A 101 7.89 -16.81 -17.60
C VAL A 101 7.10 -16.72 -16.31
N THR A 102 7.76 -16.37 -15.21
CA THR A 102 7.12 -16.15 -13.91
C THR A 102 7.10 -14.65 -13.59
N VAL A 103 5.92 -14.14 -13.25
CA VAL A 103 5.69 -12.77 -12.74
C VAL A 103 5.61 -12.82 -11.22
N MET A 104 6.24 -11.85 -10.55
CA MET A 104 6.33 -11.81 -9.10
C MET A 104 5.88 -10.45 -8.54
N VAL A 105 5.07 -10.46 -7.49
CA VAL A 105 4.59 -9.25 -6.80
C VAL A 105 4.74 -9.33 -5.28
N ARG A 106 4.84 -8.17 -4.62
CA ARG A 106 4.93 -7.99 -3.17
C ARG A 106 3.76 -7.16 -2.64
N GLY A 107 3.37 -7.40 -1.38
CA GLY A 107 2.39 -6.60 -0.67
C GLY A 107 1.77 -7.33 0.52
N ASP A 108 0.66 -6.79 1.04
CA ASP A 108 -0.12 -7.46 2.08
C ASP A 108 -0.72 -8.78 1.57
N VAL A 109 -0.81 -9.79 2.44
CA VAL A 109 -1.29 -11.14 2.08
C VAL A 109 -2.65 -11.12 1.36
N GLY A 110 -3.57 -10.27 1.81
CA GLY A 110 -4.88 -10.12 1.17
C GLY A 110 -4.78 -9.54 -0.25
N ALA A 111 -4.02 -8.46 -0.40
CA ALA A 111 -3.77 -7.82 -1.69
C ALA A 111 -3.09 -8.78 -2.67
N VAL A 112 -2.08 -9.52 -2.22
CA VAL A 112 -1.35 -10.49 -3.03
C VAL A 112 -2.25 -11.65 -3.49
N LYS A 113 -3.14 -12.15 -2.64
CA LYS A 113 -4.12 -13.18 -3.04
C LYS A 113 -5.04 -12.69 -4.15
N SER A 114 -5.62 -11.50 -3.97
CA SER A 114 -6.50 -10.89 -4.99
C SER A 114 -5.75 -10.61 -6.29
N ALA A 115 -4.51 -10.14 -6.22
CA ALA A 115 -3.67 -9.91 -7.38
C ALA A 115 -3.41 -11.22 -8.15
N VAL A 116 -2.97 -12.28 -7.46
CA VAL A 116 -2.68 -13.58 -8.09
C VAL A 116 -3.91 -14.19 -8.73
N GLU A 117 -5.08 -14.12 -8.09
CA GLU A 117 -6.34 -14.61 -8.67
C GLU A 117 -6.71 -13.87 -9.97
N ALA A 118 -6.61 -12.54 -9.98
CA ALA A 118 -6.85 -11.73 -11.17
C ALA A 118 -5.83 -12.00 -12.30
N GLY A 119 -4.54 -12.08 -11.95
CA GLY A 119 -3.46 -12.39 -12.87
C GLY A 119 -3.61 -13.76 -13.51
N ALA A 120 -3.91 -14.78 -12.70
CA ALA A 120 -4.15 -16.15 -13.15
C ALA A 120 -5.34 -16.23 -14.12
N SER A 121 -6.45 -15.55 -13.77
CA SER A 121 -7.64 -15.49 -14.63
C SER A 121 -7.32 -14.83 -15.98
N SER A 122 -6.62 -13.69 -16.00
CA SER A 122 -6.31 -13.02 -17.26
C SER A 122 -5.29 -13.79 -18.12
N ALA A 123 -4.23 -14.30 -17.48
CA ALA A 123 -3.23 -15.13 -18.13
C ALA A 123 -3.82 -16.39 -18.77
N GLY A 124 -4.70 -17.08 -18.05
CA GLY A 124 -5.34 -18.31 -18.54
C GLY A 124 -6.35 -18.08 -19.68
N ARG A 125 -6.88 -16.86 -19.82
CA ARG A 125 -7.72 -16.50 -20.99
C ARG A 125 -6.88 -16.20 -22.23
N LEU A 126 -5.72 -15.56 -22.05
CA LEU A 126 -4.88 -15.11 -23.16
C LEU A 126 -3.89 -16.19 -23.64
N GLY A 127 -3.44 -17.06 -22.73
CA GLY A 127 -2.44 -18.10 -23.02
C GLY A 127 -2.50 -19.27 -22.04
N GLU A 128 -1.36 -19.92 -21.83
CA GLU A 128 -1.25 -21.09 -20.96
C GLU A 128 -0.78 -20.66 -19.56
N LEU A 129 -1.67 -20.80 -18.57
CA LEU A 129 -1.30 -20.70 -17.16
C LEU A 129 -0.64 -22.01 -16.72
N VAL A 130 0.58 -21.93 -16.20
CA VAL A 130 1.35 -23.09 -15.76
C VAL A 130 1.22 -23.29 -14.26
N ALA A 131 1.44 -22.24 -13.48
CA ALA A 131 1.39 -22.30 -12.02
C ALA A 131 1.00 -20.96 -11.39
N THR A 132 0.45 -21.03 -10.19
CA THR A 132 0.23 -19.86 -9.33
C THR A 132 0.59 -20.21 -7.90
N HIS A 133 1.10 -19.24 -7.14
CA HIS A 133 1.37 -19.47 -5.72
C HIS A 133 1.41 -18.17 -4.93
N VAL A 134 1.08 -18.28 -3.64
CA VAL A 134 1.19 -17.19 -2.67
C VAL A 134 1.95 -17.69 -1.45
N ILE A 135 3.00 -16.96 -1.06
CA ILE A 135 3.74 -17.20 0.18
C ILE A 135 3.43 -16.01 1.11
N PRO A 136 2.60 -16.17 2.16
CA PRO A 136 2.20 -15.06 3.02
C PRO A 136 3.33 -14.38 3.78
N ARG A 137 4.38 -15.13 4.12
CA ARG A 137 5.55 -14.65 4.86
C ARG A 137 6.79 -15.42 4.39
N PRO A 138 7.41 -15.02 3.27
CA PRO A 138 8.62 -15.67 2.78
C PRO A 138 9.75 -15.50 3.79
N HIS A 139 10.67 -16.46 3.81
CA HIS A 139 11.92 -16.30 4.57
C HIS A 139 12.74 -15.15 3.96
N THR A 140 13.48 -14.41 4.78
CA THR A 140 14.26 -13.24 4.32
C THR A 140 15.26 -13.59 3.22
N ASP A 141 15.83 -14.79 3.28
CA ASP A 141 16.83 -15.24 2.29
C ASP A 141 16.23 -15.48 0.91
N VAL A 142 14.90 -15.61 0.79
CA VAL A 142 14.23 -15.70 -0.51
C VAL A 142 14.47 -14.44 -1.34
N GLU A 143 14.65 -13.27 -0.71
CA GLU A 143 14.98 -12.02 -1.42
C GLU A 143 16.28 -12.10 -2.23
N MET A 144 17.19 -12.99 -1.85
CA MET A 144 18.48 -13.14 -2.54
C MET A 144 18.34 -13.75 -3.94
N ILE A 145 17.23 -14.46 -4.20
CA ILE A 145 16.99 -15.15 -5.47
C ILE A 145 15.91 -14.49 -6.32
N LEU A 146 15.19 -13.49 -5.79
CA LEU A 146 14.15 -12.82 -6.54
C LEU A 146 14.74 -11.85 -7.59
N PRO A 147 14.11 -11.75 -8.77
CA PRO A 147 14.49 -10.76 -9.76
C PRO A 147 14.27 -9.36 -9.20
N LYS A 148 15.07 -8.40 -9.66
CA LYS A 148 14.88 -6.98 -9.36
C LYS A 148 14.49 -6.27 -10.65
N VAL A 149 13.43 -5.46 -10.60
CA VAL A 149 13.08 -4.57 -11.73
C VAL A 149 14.31 -3.73 -12.07
N LYS A 150 14.74 -3.78 -13.33
CA LYS A 150 15.87 -3.02 -13.86
C LYS A 150 15.46 -1.63 -14.30
#